data_AF-A0A0D3AM85-F1
#
_entry.id   AF-A0A0D3AM85-F1
#
_cell.length_a   1.000
_cell.length_b   1.000
_cell.length_c   1.000
_cell.angle_alpha   90.00
_cell.angle_beta   90.00
_cell.angle_gamma   90.00
#
_symmetry.space_group_name_H-M   'P 1'
#
loop_
_entity.id
_entity.type
_entity.pdbx_description
1 polymer ?
#
loop_
_entity_poly.entity_id
_entity_poly.type
_entity_poly.pdbx_seq_one_letter_code
_entity_poly.pdbx_strand_id
1 'polypeptide(L)'
;VEDRQTQLTQQSTDGLPVTLSTLEVDKIYEDVVPKKNGRTLGIGSVNDVPRATSSYGQTRDDEVIQLRRESDELRRESTELRHELASAQSAFTARVGGLEGFLHVVSATNPEWESLLRNLRRQNPILGESSSHTHAEADVERTSDEFYRAMNDS
;
A
#
# COMPACT_ATOMS: atom_id res chain seq x y z
N VAL A 1 -14.05 -14.99 -43.34
CA VAL A 1 -14.59 -15.61 -42.11
C VAL A 1 -15.66 -16.56 -42.57
N GLU A 2 -15.45 -17.85 -42.36
CA GLU A 2 -16.30 -18.92 -42.89
C GLU A 2 -17.38 -19.21 -41.84
N ASP A 3 -18.64 -18.91 -42.17
CA ASP A 3 -19.79 -19.05 -41.27
C ASP A 3 -20.05 -20.53 -41.01
N ARG A 4 -19.58 -20.99 -39.85
CA ARG A 4 -19.81 -22.35 -39.36
C ARG A 4 -21.23 -22.39 -38.83
N GLN A 5 -22.17 -22.82 -39.66
CA GLN A 5 -23.54 -23.11 -39.25
C GLN A 5 -23.51 -24.27 -38.21
N THR A 6 -23.48 -23.95 -36.93
CA THR A 6 -23.56 -24.93 -35.86
C THR A 6 -24.99 -25.48 -35.80
N GLN A 7 -25.22 -26.67 -36.35
CA GLN A 7 -26.50 -27.36 -36.17
C GLN A 7 -26.58 -27.90 -34.74
N LEU A 8 -27.46 -27.30 -33.93
CA LEU A 8 -27.81 -27.81 -32.60
C LEU A 8 -28.49 -29.17 -32.77
N THR A 9 -27.79 -30.25 -32.43
CA THR A 9 -28.37 -31.59 -32.47
C THR A 9 -29.07 -31.84 -31.14
N GLN A 10 -30.39 -31.56 -31.08
CA GLN A 10 -31.22 -32.03 -29.96
C GLN A 10 -31.58 -33.49 -30.21
N GLN A 11 -31.14 -34.38 -29.33
CA GLN A 11 -31.60 -35.78 -29.32
C GLN A 11 -32.71 -35.92 -28.30
N SER A 12 -33.87 -36.44 -28.73
CA SER A 12 -34.92 -36.87 -27.79
C SER A 12 -34.39 -38.04 -26.94
N THR A 13 -34.98 -38.26 -25.76
CA THR A 13 -34.71 -39.43 -24.89
C THR A 13 -34.77 -40.77 -25.65
N ASP A 14 -35.49 -40.81 -26.77
CA ASP A 14 -35.65 -41.98 -27.63
C ASP A 14 -34.65 -42.08 -28.81
N GLY A 15 -33.66 -41.18 -28.88
CA GLY A 15 -32.60 -41.20 -29.91
C GLY A 15 -33.04 -40.78 -31.32
N LEU A 16 -34.30 -40.38 -31.50
CA LEU A 16 -34.84 -39.89 -32.78
C LEU A 16 -34.42 -38.44 -33.03
N PRO A 17 -34.09 -38.06 -34.29
CA PRO A 17 -33.78 -36.68 -34.64
C PRO A 17 -35.03 -35.81 -34.48
N VAL A 18 -34.94 -34.81 -33.60
CA VAL A 18 -36.05 -33.88 -33.36
C VAL A 18 -36.07 -32.87 -34.50
N THR A 19 -37.04 -33.01 -35.41
CA THR A 19 -37.34 -31.99 -36.43
C THR A 19 -38.33 -30.99 -35.85
N LEU A 20 -37.82 -29.89 -35.27
CA LEU A 20 -38.66 -28.77 -34.86
C LEU A 20 -38.99 -27.90 -36.07
N SER A 21 -40.25 -27.54 -36.23
CA SER A 21 -40.67 -26.50 -37.15
C SER A 21 -40.22 -25.12 -36.65
N THR A 22 -40.08 -24.15 -37.56
CA THR A 22 -39.72 -22.76 -37.21
C THR A 22 -40.65 -22.16 -36.15
N LEU A 23 -41.94 -22.53 -36.19
CA LEU A 23 -42.94 -22.05 -35.23
C LEU A 23 -42.70 -22.61 -33.83
N GLU A 24 -42.28 -23.87 -33.72
CA GLU A 24 -41.92 -24.48 -32.43
C GLU A 24 -40.64 -23.88 -31.86
N VAL A 25 -39.65 -23.58 -32.71
CA VAL A 25 -38.42 -22.89 -32.29
C VAL A 25 -38.71 -21.49 -31.76
N ASP A 26 -39.54 -20.70 -32.47
CA ASP A 26 -39.93 -19.36 -32.04
C ASP A 26 -40.69 -19.38 -30.71
N LYS A 27 -41.59 -20.37 -30.53
CA LYS A 27 -42.32 -20.56 -29.28
C LYS A 27 -41.38 -20.88 -28.11
N ILE A 28 -40.41 -21.77 -28.32
CA ILE A 28 -39.42 -22.13 -27.31
C ILE A 28 -38.55 -20.91 -26.97
N TYR A 29 -38.14 -20.12 -27.96
CA TYR A 29 -37.37 -18.90 -27.74
C TYR A 29 -38.11 -17.90 -26.86
N GLU A 30 -39.38 -17.63 -27.14
CA GLU A 30 -40.20 -16.72 -26.31
C GLU A 30 -40.42 -17.23 -24.89
N ASP A 31 -40.44 -18.54 -24.68
CA ASP A 31 -40.62 -19.18 -23.37
C ASP A 31 -39.33 -19.23 -22.53
N VAL A 32 -38.15 -19.41 -23.16
CA VAL A 32 -36.85 -19.55 -22.44
C VAL A 32 -36.10 -18.23 -22.27
N VAL A 33 -36.47 -17.19 -23.01
CA VAL A 33 -35.83 -15.88 -22.89
C VAL A 33 -36.13 -15.27 -21.52
N PRO A 34 -35.10 -14.90 -20.72
CA PRO A 34 -35.32 -14.28 -19.42
C PRO A 34 -36.05 -12.94 -19.59
N LYS A 35 -37.21 -12.79 -18.95
CA LYS A 35 -38.06 -11.59 -19.01
C LYS A 35 -38.08 -10.90 -17.64
N LYS A 36 -37.76 -9.60 -17.60
CA LYS A 36 -37.92 -8.75 -16.40
C LYS A 36 -39.03 -7.72 -16.67
N ASN A 37 -40.12 -7.78 -15.90
CA ASN A 37 -41.31 -6.92 -16.07
C ASN A 37 -41.88 -6.94 -17.50
N GLY A 38 -41.95 -8.12 -18.11
CA GLY A 38 -42.47 -8.30 -19.48
C GLY A 38 -41.51 -7.87 -20.60
N ARG A 39 -40.27 -7.47 -20.29
CA ARG A 39 -39.25 -7.11 -21.28
C ARG A 39 -38.16 -8.19 -21.34
N THR A 40 -37.84 -8.64 -22.55
CA THR A 40 -36.74 -9.56 -22.86
C THR A 40 -35.41 -8.95 -22.39
N LEU A 41 -34.70 -9.68 -21.52
CA LEU A 41 -33.43 -9.27 -20.96
C LEU A 41 -32.32 -9.52 -22.00
N GLY A 42 -31.92 -8.47 -22.72
CA GLY A 42 -30.83 -8.56 -23.69
C GLY A 42 -29.47 -8.81 -23.03
N ILE A 43 -28.51 -9.33 -23.79
CA ILE A 43 -27.14 -9.69 -23.34
C ILE A 43 -26.39 -8.48 -22.71
N GLY A 44 -26.82 -7.24 -22.99
CA GLY A 44 -26.28 -6.01 -22.36
C GLY A 44 -26.93 -5.61 -21.01
N SER A 45 -27.91 -6.36 -20.50
CA SER A 45 -28.69 -6.00 -19.31
C SER A 45 -28.04 -6.38 -17.97
N VAL A 46 -26.80 -6.85 -17.98
CA VAL A 46 -26.01 -7.09 -16.75
C VAL A 46 -25.93 -5.85 -15.86
N ASN A 47 -26.07 -4.65 -16.45
CA ASN A 47 -26.06 -3.38 -15.74
C ASN A 47 -27.45 -2.92 -15.21
N ASP A 48 -28.51 -3.65 -15.53
CA ASP A 48 -29.91 -3.32 -15.20
C ASP A 48 -30.39 -4.04 -13.93
N VAL A 49 -29.47 -4.69 -13.20
CA VAL A 49 -29.73 -5.23 -11.86
C VAL A 49 -29.83 -4.05 -10.90
N PRO A 50 -30.94 -3.89 -10.12
CA PRO A 50 -30.96 -2.93 -9.04
C PRO A 50 -29.81 -3.28 -8.11
N ARG A 51 -28.76 -2.46 -8.13
CA ARG A 51 -27.56 -2.69 -7.33
C ARG A 51 -27.98 -2.54 -5.87
N ALA A 52 -28.32 -3.66 -5.22
CA ALA A 52 -28.64 -3.75 -3.80
C ALA A 52 -27.36 -3.58 -2.96
N THR A 53 -26.58 -2.54 -3.23
CA THR A 53 -25.26 -2.31 -2.61
C THR A 53 -25.12 -0.89 -2.07
N SER A 54 -26.22 -0.18 -1.79
CA SER A 54 -26.13 1.10 -1.08
C SER A 54 -25.47 0.91 0.29
N SER A 55 -25.73 -0.23 0.95
CA SER A 55 -25.12 -0.56 2.25
C SER A 55 -23.60 -0.83 2.16
N TYR A 56 -23.13 -1.56 1.14
CA TYR A 56 -21.70 -1.90 1.02
C TYR A 56 -20.82 -0.69 0.63
N GLY A 57 -21.33 0.24 -0.19
CA GLY A 57 -20.59 1.47 -0.52
C GLY A 57 -20.47 2.39 0.70
N GLN A 58 -21.57 2.55 1.43
CA GLN A 58 -21.63 3.44 2.59
C GLN A 58 -20.71 2.99 3.73
N THR A 59 -20.67 1.69 4.05
CA THR A 59 -19.74 1.17 5.07
C THR A 59 -18.28 1.40 4.71
N ARG A 60 -17.93 1.29 3.42
CA ARG A 60 -16.57 1.52 2.94
C ARG A 60 -16.18 3.00 3.00
N ASP A 61 -17.10 3.90 2.67
CA ASP A 61 -16.85 5.34 2.74
C ASP A 61 -16.69 5.80 4.20
N ASP A 62 -17.53 5.28 5.12
CA ASP A 62 -17.44 5.58 6.55
C ASP A 62 -16.11 5.07 7.16
N GLU A 63 -15.68 3.85 6.82
CA GLU A 63 -14.38 3.29 7.20
C GLU A 63 -13.21 4.17 6.71
N VAL A 64 -13.28 4.66 5.47
CA VAL A 64 -12.23 5.53 4.90
C VAL A 64 -12.20 6.88 5.61
N ILE A 65 -13.35 7.45 5.97
CA ILE A 65 -13.41 8.69 6.75
C ILE A 65 -12.80 8.48 8.14
N GLN A 66 -13.10 7.36 8.78
CA GLN A 66 -12.54 7.01 10.09
C GLN A 66 -11.01 6.86 10.01
N LEU A 67 -10.50 6.06 9.06
CA LEU A 67 -9.07 5.85 8.89
C LEU A 67 -8.32 7.13 8.55
N ARG A 68 -8.91 8.02 7.75
CA ARG A 68 -8.31 9.34 7.49
C ARG A 68 -8.17 10.16 8.75
N ARG A 69 -9.20 10.16 9.61
CA ARG A 69 -9.15 10.87 10.90
C ARG A 69 -8.07 10.30 11.81
N GLU A 70 -8.01 8.98 11.95
CA GLU A 70 -7.00 8.29 12.77
C GLU A 70 -5.59 8.54 12.22
N SER A 71 -5.41 8.50 10.90
CA SER A 71 -4.14 8.83 10.24
C SER A 71 -3.72 10.27 10.50
N ASP A 72 -4.65 11.23 10.41
CA ASP A 72 -4.36 12.63 10.69
C ASP A 72 -3.97 12.84 12.15
N GLU A 73 -4.60 12.12 13.07
CA GLU A 73 -4.29 12.18 14.50
C GLU A 73 -2.90 11.59 14.80
N LEU A 74 -2.61 10.39 14.33
CA LEU A 74 -1.28 9.78 14.45
C LEU A 74 -0.19 10.67 13.84
N ARG A 75 -0.49 11.39 12.76
CA ARG A 75 0.44 12.34 12.16
C ARG A 75 0.71 13.52 13.09
N ARG A 76 -0.29 14.02 13.81
CA ARG A 76 -0.12 15.08 14.81
C ARG A 76 0.71 14.59 15.99
N GLU A 77 0.35 13.45 16.58
CA GLU A 77 1.11 12.85 17.68
C GLU A 77 2.57 12.61 17.30
N SER A 78 2.82 12.08 16.09
CA SER A 78 4.18 11.91 15.56
C SER A 78 4.94 13.23 15.44
N THR A 79 4.27 14.31 15.00
CA THR A 79 4.92 15.64 14.91
C THR A 79 5.22 16.22 16.29
N GLU A 80 4.36 16.00 17.28
CA GLU A 80 4.58 16.42 18.66
C GLU A 80 5.77 15.69 19.28
N LEU A 81 5.81 14.36 19.17
CA LEU A 81 6.94 13.55 19.65
C LEU A 81 8.27 13.96 19.00
N ARG A 82 8.26 14.28 17.70
CA ARG A 82 9.46 14.81 17.03
C ARG A 82 9.89 16.15 17.60
N HIS A 83 8.95 17.04 17.91
CA HIS A 83 9.27 18.32 18.52
C HIS A 83 9.82 18.15 19.94
N GLU A 84 9.24 17.26 20.75
CA GLU A 84 9.76 16.92 22.08
C GLU A 84 11.17 16.33 21.99
N LEU A 85 11.41 15.40 21.06
CA LEU A 85 12.73 14.82 20.85
C LEU A 85 13.75 15.89 20.42
N ALA A 86 13.38 16.78 19.50
CA ALA A 86 14.24 17.88 19.07
C ALA A 86 14.55 18.84 20.22
N SER A 87 13.57 19.13 21.07
CA SER A 87 13.74 19.94 22.29
C SER A 87 14.70 19.28 23.27
N ALA A 88 14.52 17.98 23.55
CA ALA A 88 15.39 17.21 24.43
C ALA A 88 16.82 17.11 23.89
N GLN A 89 16.98 16.88 22.59
CA GLN A 89 18.28 16.88 21.92
C GLN A 89 18.97 18.24 21.99
N SER A 90 18.23 19.32 21.76
CA SER A 90 18.75 20.70 21.88
C SER A 90 19.21 20.99 23.31
N ALA A 91 18.40 20.67 24.31
CA ALA A 91 18.74 20.85 25.72
C ALA A 91 19.96 20.00 26.13
N PHE A 92 20.04 18.76 25.66
CA PHE A 92 21.19 17.88 25.88
C PHE A 92 22.46 18.46 25.24
N THR A 93 22.37 18.89 23.99
CA THR A 93 23.50 19.49 23.24
C THR A 93 24.00 20.75 23.93
N ALA A 94 23.09 21.62 24.41
CA ALA A 94 23.46 22.81 25.17
C ALA A 94 24.22 22.47 26.48
N ARG A 95 23.78 21.43 27.20
CA ARG A 95 24.44 20.97 28.43
C ARG A 95 25.83 20.39 28.14
N VAL A 96 25.94 19.55 27.13
CA VAL A 96 27.23 18.95 26.72
C VAL A 96 28.20 20.01 26.23
N GLY A 97 27.75 20.94 25.37
CA GLY A 97 28.58 22.05 24.90
C GLY A 97 29.08 22.94 26.05
N GLY A 98 28.24 23.20 27.07
CA GLY A 98 28.67 23.90 28.28
C GLY A 98 29.74 23.15 29.08
N LEU A 99 29.61 21.83 29.20
CA LEU A 99 30.61 20.98 29.86
C LEU A 99 31.94 20.95 29.08
N GLU A 100 31.89 20.83 27.76
CA GLU A 100 33.09 20.87 26.91
C GLU A 100 33.83 22.20 27.03
N GLY A 101 33.10 23.32 27.05
CA GLY A 101 33.66 24.64 27.29
C GLY A 101 34.37 24.75 28.64
N PHE A 102 33.75 24.23 29.71
CA PHE A 102 34.38 24.18 31.03
C PHE A 102 35.65 23.32 31.05
N LEU A 103 35.60 22.12 30.44
CA LEU A 103 36.76 21.22 30.36
C LEU A 103 37.92 21.83 29.57
N HIS A 104 37.63 22.62 28.54
CA HIS A 104 38.65 23.36 27.80
C HIS A 104 39.40 24.36 28.69
N VAL A 105 38.69 25.14 29.50
CA VAL A 105 39.31 26.10 30.44
C VAL A 105 40.17 25.40 31.50
N VAL A 106 39.66 24.31 32.07
CA VAL A 106 40.38 23.56 33.11
C VAL A 106 41.64 22.89 32.55
N SER A 107 41.56 22.27 31.36
CA SER A 107 42.73 21.65 30.72
C SER A 107 43.79 22.67 30.28
N ALA A 108 43.39 23.85 29.81
CA ALA A 108 44.33 24.94 29.53
C ALA A 108 45.10 25.41 30.78
N THR A 109 44.49 25.26 31.96
CA THR A 109 45.10 25.63 33.24
C THR A 109 45.93 24.48 33.84
N ASN A 110 45.78 23.24 33.34
CA ASN A 110 46.47 22.08 33.90
C ASN A 110 46.77 20.96 32.86
N PRO A 111 48.05 20.68 32.56
CA PRO A 111 48.47 19.71 31.55
C PRO A 111 48.18 18.24 31.91
N GLU A 112 48.08 17.90 33.21
CA GLU A 112 47.73 16.54 33.66
C GLU A 112 46.26 16.20 33.31
N TRP A 113 45.36 17.18 33.37
CA TRP A 113 43.96 16.98 32.97
C TRP A 113 43.81 16.81 31.46
N GLU A 114 44.64 17.48 30.67
CA GLU A 114 44.66 17.33 29.20
C GLU A 114 45.07 15.91 28.80
N SER A 115 46.04 15.31 29.49
CA SER A 115 46.50 13.94 29.22
C SER A 115 45.41 12.90 29.56
N LEU A 116 44.71 13.10 30.70
CA LEU A 116 43.63 12.23 31.15
C LEU A 116 42.39 12.31 30.25
N LEU A 117 41.97 13.50 29.84
CA LEU A 117 40.86 13.68 28.89
C LEU A 117 41.18 13.05 27.52
N ARG A 118 42.41 13.22 27.03
CA ARG A 118 42.87 12.55 25.79
C ARG A 118 42.87 11.03 25.91
N ASN A 119 43.10 10.48 27.10
CA ASN A 119 43.03 9.05 27.34
C ASN A 119 41.58 8.56 27.36
N LEU A 120 40.69 9.22 28.08
CA LEU A 120 39.27 8.88 28.16
C LEU A 120 38.55 8.97 26.81
N ARG A 121 38.87 9.97 25.97
CA ARG A 121 38.31 10.11 24.62
C ARG A 121 38.78 9.01 23.67
N ARG A 122 39.98 8.46 23.89
CA ARG A 122 40.49 7.27 23.18
C ARG A 122 39.82 5.98 23.64
N GLN A 123 39.47 5.89 24.92
CA GLN A 123 38.78 4.72 25.49
C GLN A 123 37.29 4.69 25.16
N ASN A 124 36.66 5.85 24.94
CA ASN A 124 35.24 5.97 24.61
C ASN A 124 35.05 6.63 23.24
N PRO A 125 35.37 5.91 22.14
CA PRO A 125 35.08 6.42 20.80
C PRO A 125 33.57 6.60 20.63
N ILE A 126 33.14 7.79 20.24
CA ILE A 126 31.74 8.05 19.87
C ILE A 126 31.48 7.25 18.59
N LEU A 127 30.67 6.20 18.72
CA LEU A 127 30.29 5.30 17.64
C LEU A 127 29.39 6.06 16.67
N GLY A 128 29.99 6.79 15.73
CA GLY A 128 29.28 7.62 14.76
C GLY A 128 30.17 8.44 13.81
N GLU A 129 31.43 8.68 14.15
CA GLU A 129 32.34 9.50 13.31
C GLU A 129 33.28 8.68 12.42
N SER A 130 33.29 7.35 12.57
CA SER A 130 34.20 6.44 11.84
C SER A 130 33.44 5.29 11.20
N SER A 131 32.54 5.60 10.27
CA SER A 131 32.28 4.74 9.11
C SER A 131 31.66 5.60 8.04
N SER A 132 32.33 5.61 6.89
CA SER A 132 31.88 6.17 5.62
C SER A 132 30.37 6.00 5.45
N HIS A 133 29.62 7.10 5.53
CA HIS A 133 28.22 7.22 5.13
C HIS A 133 28.14 7.10 3.60
N THR A 134 28.56 5.96 3.07
CA THR A 134 28.64 5.69 1.63
C THR A 134 28.35 4.23 1.30
N HIS A 135 28.01 3.40 2.29
CA HIS A 135 27.75 1.98 2.05
C HIS A 135 26.34 1.51 2.41
N ALA A 136 25.50 2.34 3.03
CA ALA A 136 24.11 2.00 3.33
C ALA A 136 23.13 2.46 2.24
N GLU A 137 23.43 3.55 1.53
CA GLU A 137 22.52 4.11 0.52
C GLU A 137 22.54 3.29 -0.78
N ALA A 138 23.70 2.79 -1.19
CA ALA A 138 23.86 1.97 -2.40
C ALA A 138 23.11 0.63 -2.34
N ASP A 139 22.94 0.03 -1.15
CA ASP A 139 22.19 -1.21 -0.99
C ASP A 139 20.68 -0.97 -1.01
N VAL A 140 20.22 0.17 -0.48
CA VAL A 140 18.80 0.56 -0.55
C VAL A 140 18.40 0.89 -1.99
N GLU A 141 19.26 1.61 -2.73
CA GLU A 141 19.00 1.98 -4.12
C GLU A 141 19.01 0.77 -5.07
N ARG A 142 19.93 -0.20 -4.86
CA ARG A 142 19.92 -1.47 -5.60
C ARG A 142 18.63 -2.26 -5.35
N THR A 143 18.17 -2.29 -4.10
CA THR A 143 16.95 -3.03 -3.72
C THR A 143 15.69 -2.39 -4.30
N SER A 144 15.63 -1.05 -4.37
CA SER A 144 14.51 -0.35 -4.99
C SER A 144 14.47 -0.53 -6.51
N ASP A 145 15.60 -0.47 -7.19
CA ASP A 145 15.67 -0.64 -8.65
C ASP A 145 15.26 -2.05 -9.09
N GLU A 146 15.63 -3.07 -8.31
CA GLU A 146 15.25 -4.46 -8.56
C GLU A 146 13.73 -4.66 -8.38
N PHE A 147 13.12 -3.99 -7.39
CA PHE A 147 11.67 -3.99 -7.17
C PHE A 147 10.90 -3.35 -8.33
N TYR A 148 11.38 -2.23 -8.89
CA TYR A 148 10.73 -1.57 -10.03
C TYR A 148 10.88 -2.36 -11.34
N ARG A 149 11.99 -3.08 -11.56
CA ARG A 149 12.12 -4.00 -12.70
C ARG A 149 11.13 -5.15 -12.61
N ALA A 150 11.01 -5.79 -11.44
CA ALA A 150 10.13 -6.93 -11.25
C ALA A 150 8.65 -6.61 -11.53
N MET A 151 8.21 -5.37 -11.27
CA MET A 151 6.83 -4.94 -11.58
C MET A 151 6.59 -4.63 -13.05
N ASN A 152 7.61 -4.26 -13.82
CA ASN A 152 7.45 -3.85 -15.22
C ASN A 152 7.67 -5.00 -16.23
N ASP A 153 8.20 -6.15 -15.79
CA ASP A 153 8.39 -7.35 -16.61
C ASP A 153 7.21 -8.37 -16.53
N SER A 154 6.02 -7.96 -16.06
CA SER A 154 4.77 -8.77 -16.02
C SER A 154 3.75 -8.41 -17.09
#